data_AF-M9LCB9-F1
#
_entry.id   AF-M9LCB9-F1
#
_cell.length_a   1.000
_cell.length_b   1.000
_cell.length_c   1.000
_cell.angle_alpha   90.00
_cell.angle_beta   90.00
_cell.angle_gamma   90.00
#
_symmetry.space_group_name_H-M   'P 1'
#
loop_
_entity.id
_entity.type
_entity.pdbx_description
1 polymer ?
#
loop_
_entity_poly.entity_id
_entity_poly.type
_entity_poly.pdbx_seq_one_letter_code
_entity_poly.pdbx_strand_id
1 'polypeptide(L)'
;MRTRKGNKGLKSVRCQAAWAAAKTKNTRLSAFYYRLVKRRGPKKANMALAHLMLRIIFIMLRAGVPYEELGPDDLPKKEKDVNYWVHKIKQQGYKVELQELGGGVFLCHFT
;
A
#
# COMPACT_ATOMS: atom_id res chain seq x y z
N MET A 1 -3.00 -17.42 -0.85
CA MET A 1 -1.66 -17.30 -0.26
C MET A 1 -1.42 -18.57 0.52
N ARG A 2 -0.47 -19.40 0.08
CA ARG A 2 -0.11 -20.62 0.79
C ARG A 2 0.78 -20.22 1.95
N THR A 3 0.27 -20.27 3.17
CA THR A 3 1.10 -20.08 4.36
C THR A 3 1.82 -21.39 4.67
N ARG A 4 3.10 -21.32 5.00
CA ARG A 4 3.87 -22.49 5.46
C ARG A 4 3.26 -23.01 6.78
N LYS A 5 3.38 -24.32 7.02
CA LYS A 5 3.01 -24.90 8.32
C LYS A 5 3.97 -24.30 9.37
N GLY A 6 3.40 -23.71 10.41
CA GLY A 6 4.12 -23.12 11.53
C GLY A 6 3.31 -23.30 12.81
N ASN A 7 3.74 -22.70 13.92
CA ASN A 7 3.04 -22.84 15.21
C ASN A 7 1.57 -22.37 15.11
N LYS A 8 0.64 -23.29 15.42
CA LYS A 8 -0.81 -23.06 15.35
C LYS A 8 -1.28 -21.98 16.33
N GLY A 9 -0.71 -21.94 17.54
CA GLY A 9 -1.05 -20.95 18.56
C GLY A 9 -0.69 -19.54 18.12
N LEU A 10 0.54 -19.35 17.66
CA LEU A 10 1.01 -18.05 17.14
C LEU A 10 0.17 -17.56 15.95
N LYS A 11 -0.23 -18.49 15.07
CA LYS A 11 -1.13 -18.17 13.95
C LYS A 11 -2.48 -17.67 14.45
N SER A 12 -3.05 -18.30 15.47
CA SER A 12 -4.33 -17.90 16.06
C SER A 12 -4.25 -16.49 16.64
N VAL A 13 -3.27 -16.23 17.50
CA VAL A 13 -3.08 -14.93 18.17
C VAL A 13 -2.91 -13.80 17.15
N ARG A 14 -2.07 -14.00 16.12
CA ARG A 14 -1.87 -13.00 15.08
C ARG A 14 -3.13 -12.74 14.25
N CYS A 15 -3.91 -13.78 13.98
CA CYS A 15 -5.21 -13.63 13.29
C CYS A 15 -6.24 -12.87 14.13
N GLN A 16 -6.25 -13.08 15.45
CA GLN A 16 -7.13 -12.35 16.37
C GLN A 16 -6.72 -10.88 16.48
N ALA A 17 -5.42 -10.60 16.65
CA ALA A 17 -4.89 -9.24 16.66
C ALA A 17 -5.19 -8.51 15.34
N ALA A 18 -5.01 -9.18 14.20
CA ALA A 18 -5.36 -8.63 12.89
C ALA A 18 -6.86 -8.37 12.76
N TRP A 19 -7.71 -9.23 13.29
CA TRP A 19 -9.15 -9.01 13.28
C TRP A 19 -9.57 -7.79 14.10
N ALA A 20 -8.94 -7.58 15.27
CA ALA A 20 -9.15 -6.39 16.07
C ALA A 20 -8.67 -5.13 15.33
N ALA A 21 -7.46 -5.15 14.77
CA ALA A 21 -6.90 -4.05 13.99
C ALA A 21 -7.71 -3.73 12.72
N ALA A 22 -8.35 -4.74 12.10
CA ALA A 22 -9.21 -4.52 10.94
C ALA A 22 -10.48 -3.72 11.29
N LYS A 23 -10.95 -3.79 12.53
CA LYS A 23 -12.15 -3.10 13.02
C LYS A 23 -11.89 -1.68 13.53
N THR A 24 -10.62 -1.27 13.68
CA THR A 24 -10.30 0.11 14.07
C THR A 24 -10.56 1.05 12.90
N LYS A 25 -11.28 2.14 13.15
CA LYS A 25 -11.59 3.14 12.11
C LYS A 25 -10.39 4.05 11.86
N ASN A 26 -10.26 4.58 10.65
CA ASN A 26 -9.25 5.58 10.26
C ASN A 26 -7.79 5.12 10.44
N THR A 27 -7.52 3.83 10.31
CA THR A 27 -6.15 3.30 10.30
C THR A 27 -5.80 2.79 8.91
N ARG A 28 -4.52 2.86 8.56
CA ARG A 28 -3.91 2.25 7.38
C ARG A 28 -4.15 0.74 7.36
N LEU A 29 -4.14 0.11 8.54
CA LEU A 29 -4.39 -1.32 8.70
C LEU A 29 -5.82 -1.72 8.31
N SER A 30 -6.83 -0.96 8.75
CA SER A 30 -8.22 -1.22 8.35
C SER A 30 -8.45 -0.89 6.89
N ALA A 31 -7.90 0.22 6.38
CA ALA A 31 -7.95 0.54 4.96
C ALA A 31 -7.33 -0.56 4.07
N PHE A 32 -6.17 -1.11 4.48
CA PHE A 32 -5.53 -2.24 3.81
C PHE A 32 -6.44 -3.48 3.80
N TYR A 33 -7.06 -3.80 4.95
CA TYR A 33 -7.99 -4.93 5.08
C TYR A 33 -9.17 -4.78 4.12
N TYR A 34 -9.91 -3.67 4.18
CA TYR A 34 -11.12 -3.49 3.36
C TYR A 34 -10.82 -3.46 1.85
N ARG A 35 -9.69 -2.88 1.43
CA ARG A 35 -9.24 -2.98 0.02
C ARG A 35 -9.02 -4.43 -0.41
N LEU A 36 -8.46 -5.25 0.48
CA LEU A 36 -8.13 -6.64 0.17
C LEU A 36 -9.35 -7.57 0.27
N VAL A 37 -10.31 -7.28 1.16
CA VAL A 37 -11.60 -7.98 1.25
C VAL A 37 -12.32 -7.91 -0.10
N LYS A 38 -12.42 -6.71 -0.70
CA LYS A 38 -13.05 -6.51 -2.00
C LYS A 38 -12.44 -7.37 -3.13
N ARG A 39 -11.14 -7.65 -3.05
CA ARG A 39 -10.40 -8.38 -4.09
C ARG A 39 -10.25 -9.89 -3.85
N ARG A 40 -10.17 -10.33 -2.59
CA ARG A 40 -9.74 -11.70 -2.23
C ARG A 40 -10.63 -12.37 -1.18
N GLY A 41 -11.61 -11.65 -0.64
CA GLY A 41 -12.48 -12.12 0.44
C GLY A 41 -11.86 -12.02 1.84
N PRO A 42 -12.70 -12.11 2.90
CA PRO A 42 -12.33 -11.76 4.27
C PRO A 42 -11.27 -12.68 4.88
N LYS A 43 -11.35 -14.00 4.66
CA LYS A 43 -10.38 -14.97 5.22
C LYS A 43 -8.96 -14.71 4.70
N LYS A 44 -8.81 -14.45 3.40
CA LYS A 44 -7.51 -14.16 2.77
C LYS A 44 -7.03 -12.76 3.16
N ALA A 45 -7.94 -11.80 3.31
CA ALA A 45 -7.60 -10.45 3.75
C ALA A 45 -7.05 -10.43 5.17
N ASN A 46 -7.69 -11.14 6.12
CA ASN A 46 -7.22 -11.19 7.51
C ASN A 46 -5.82 -11.81 7.63
N MET A 47 -5.56 -12.89 6.88
CA MET A 47 -4.24 -13.53 6.87
C MET A 47 -3.15 -12.61 6.32
N ALA A 48 -3.46 -11.82 5.29
CA ALA A 48 -2.53 -10.85 4.73
C ALA A 48 -2.29 -9.68 5.69
N LEU A 49 -3.33 -9.19 6.37
CA LEU A 49 -3.18 -8.17 7.41
C LEU A 49 -2.32 -8.68 8.57
N ALA A 50 -2.57 -9.91 9.03
CA ALA A 50 -1.74 -10.57 10.04
C ALA A 50 -0.26 -10.59 9.64
N HIS A 51 0.04 -10.96 8.39
CA HIS A 51 1.41 -10.93 7.87
C HIS A 51 1.99 -9.51 7.84
N LEU A 52 1.20 -8.51 7.43
CA LEU A 52 1.62 -7.11 7.43
C LEU A 52 1.96 -6.63 8.84
N MET A 53 1.09 -6.89 9.82
CA MET A 53 1.31 -6.55 11.23
C MET A 53 2.60 -7.19 11.79
N LEU A 54 2.87 -8.45 11.47
CA LEU A 54 4.12 -9.08 11.91
C LEU A 54 5.36 -8.37 11.34
N ARG A 55 5.32 -7.96 10.08
CA ARG A 55 6.44 -7.22 9.46
C ARG A 55 6.63 -5.86 10.14
N ILE A 56 5.54 -5.17 10.44
CA ILE A 56 5.52 -3.89 11.14
C ILE A 56 6.20 -4.03 12.52
N ILE A 57 5.78 -5.03 13.32
CA ILE A 57 6.38 -5.34 14.63
C ILE A 57 7.87 -5.67 14.49
N PHE A 58 8.24 -6.49 13.51
CA PHE A 58 9.65 -6.83 13.27
C PHE A 58 10.52 -5.60 12.99
N ILE A 59 10.02 -4.67 12.16
CA ILE A 59 10.75 -3.43 11.84
C ILE A 59 10.87 -2.54 13.07
N MET A 60 9.83 -2.41 13.90
CA MET A 60 9.89 -1.66 15.16
C MET A 60 10.94 -2.22 16.10
N LEU A 61 10.93 -3.54 16.31
CA LEU A 61 11.88 -4.19 17.20
C LEU A 61 13.31 -4.08 16.67
N ARG A 62 13.50 -4.16 15.34
CA ARG A 62 14.82 -4.06 14.71
C ARG A 62 15.38 -2.64 14.70
N ALA A 63 14.53 -1.64 14.42
CA ALA A 63 14.96 -0.24 14.30
C ALA A 63 14.86 0.53 15.62
N GLY A 64 14.15 0.01 16.62
CA GLY A 64 13.86 0.71 17.88
C GLY A 64 12.89 1.88 17.73
N VAL A 65 12.20 1.99 16.59
CA VAL A 65 11.30 3.11 16.27
C VAL A 65 9.84 2.72 16.61
N PRO A 66 9.06 3.60 17.27
CA PRO A 66 7.66 3.34 17.56
C PRO A 66 6.81 3.27 16.28
N TYR A 67 5.63 2.65 16.40
CA TYR A 67 4.66 2.69 15.31
C TYR A 67 4.03 4.07 15.20
N GLU A 68 4.09 4.64 14.01
CA GLU A 68 3.30 5.81 13.63
C GLU A 68 2.20 5.39 12.66
N GLU A 69 0.97 5.77 12.97
CA GLU A 69 -0.20 5.43 12.16
C GLU A 69 -0.45 6.56 11.14
N LEU A 70 0.01 6.35 9.91
CA LEU A 70 -0.06 7.34 8.81
C LEU A 70 -1.48 7.55 8.23
N GLY A 71 -2.48 6.84 8.75
CA GLY A 71 -3.88 6.99 8.36
C GLY A 71 -4.28 6.21 7.10
N PRO A 72 -5.56 6.27 6.70
CA PRO A 72 -6.15 5.40 5.68
C PRO A 72 -5.68 5.70 4.24
N ASP A 73 -5.14 6.90 4.00
CA ASP A 73 -4.69 7.36 2.68
C ASP A 73 -3.22 7.05 2.38
N ASP A 74 -2.42 6.67 3.40
CA ASP A 74 -1.02 6.25 3.28
C ASP A 74 -0.87 4.81 2.76
N LEU A 75 -1.64 4.47 1.74
CA LEU A 75 -1.47 3.22 1.03
C LEU A 75 -0.82 3.52 -0.30
N PRO A 76 0.23 2.76 -0.69
CA PRO A 76 1.01 3.05 -1.89
C PRO A 76 0.06 3.12 -3.09
N LYS A 77 -0.12 4.33 -3.60
CA LYS A 77 -0.82 4.55 -4.86
C LYS A 77 0.19 4.20 -5.93
N LYS A 78 -0.12 3.21 -6.77
CA LYS A 78 0.71 2.97 -7.95
C LYS A 78 0.58 4.21 -8.81
N GLU A 79 1.65 4.99 -8.88
CA GLU A 79 1.72 6.13 -9.78
C GLU A 79 1.48 5.61 -11.20
N LYS A 80 0.67 6.36 -11.95
CA LYS A 80 0.32 5.98 -13.31
C LYS A 80 1.48 6.42 -14.19
N ASP A 81 2.17 5.45 -14.78
CA ASP A 81 3.24 5.71 -15.73
C ASP A 81 2.75 6.63 -16.86
N VAL A 82 3.66 7.41 -17.45
CA VAL A 82 3.38 8.31 -18.58
C VAL A 82 2.64 7.57 -19.70
N ASN A 83 3.01 6.32 -19.98
CA ASN A 83 2.38 5.47 -20.98
C ASN A 83 0.88 5.20 -20.72
N TYR A 84 0.46 5.12 -19.45
CA TYR A 84 -0.95 4.96 -19.11
C TYR A 84 -1.76 6.18 -19.58
N TRP A 85 -1.22 7.39 -19.38
CA TRP A 85 -1.88 8.63 -19.77
C TRP A 85 -1.89 8.83 -21.28
N VAL A 86 -0.78 8.56 -21.96
CA VAL A 86 -0.69 8.61 -23.43
C VAL A 86 -1.73 7.71 -24.08
N HIS A 87 -1.87 6.47 -23.60
CA HIS A 87 -2.86 5.54 -24.11
C HIS A 87 -4.29 6.04 -23.86
N LYS A 88 -4.56 6.56 -22.66
CA LYS A 88 -5.89 7.06 -22.29
C LYS A 88 -6.32 8.26 -23.12
N ILE A 89 -5.41 9.18 -23.43
CA ILE A 89 -5.69 10.37 -24.25
C ILE A 89 -5.90 9.99 -25.72
N LYS A 90 -5.13 9.02 -26.25
CA LYS A 90 -5.35 8.46 -27.60
C LYS A 90 -6.74 7.85 -27.75
N GLN A 91 -7.25 7.15 -26.74
CA GLN A 91 -8.61 6.60 -26.75
C GLN A 91 -9.72 7.66 -26.80
N GLN A 92 -9.42 8.90 -26.40
CA GLN A 92 -10.37 10.01 -26.46
C GLN A 92 -10.36 10.73 -27.83
N GLY A 93 -9.58 10.24 -28.80
CA GLY A 93 -9.51 10.79 -30.16
C GLY A 93 -8.47 11.90 -30.34
N TYR A 94 -7.64 12.17 -29.32
CA TYR A 94 -6.59 13.18 -29.39
C TYR A 94 -5.25 12.58 -29.80
N LYS A 95 -4.52 13.30 -30.66
CA LYS A 95 -3.14 12.96 -31.01
C LYS A 95 -2.21 13.44 -29.90
N VAL A 96 -1.37 12.54 -29.39
CA VAL A 96 -0.42 12.84 -28.30
C VAL A 96 0.99 12.87 -28.86
N GLU A 97 1.66 14.01 -28.72
CA GLU A 97 3.07 14.20 -29.01
C GLU A 97 3.79 14.44 -27.67
N LEU A 98 4.76 13.57 -27.35
CA LEU A 98 5.56 13.69 -26.13
C LEU A 98 6.81 14.50 -26.47
N GLN A 99 7.02 15.60 -25.76
CA GLN A 99 8.24 16.39 -25.87
C GLN A 99 9.02 16.25 -24.56
N GLU A 100 10.21 15.66 -24.64
CA GLU A 100 11.13 15.63 -23.51
C GLU A 100 11.63 17.06 -23.28
N LEU A 101 11.21 17.66 -22.17
CA LEU A 101 11.86 18.86 -21.68
C LEU A 101 13.23 18.41 -21.16
N GLY A 102 14.22 18.47 -22.04
CA GLY A 102 15.60 18.09 -21.77
C GLY A 102 16.10 18.68 -20.46
N GLY A 103 16.92 17.89 -19.74
CA GLY A 103 17.57 18.31 -18.51
C GLY A 103 18.33 19.62 -18.70
N GLY A 104 17.73 20.71 -18.24
CA GLY A 104 18.28 22.05 -18.25
C GLY A 104 18.25 22.60 -16.84
N VAL A 105 19.45 22.87 -16.33
CA VAL A 105 19.75 23.49 -15.04
C VAL A 105 18.83 24.69 -14.80
N PHE A 106 18.22 24.73 -13.61
CA PHE A 106 17.57 25.91 -13.05
C PHE A 106 18.59 27.06 -13.00
N LEU A 107 18.65 27.88 -14.04
CA LEU A 107 19.12 29.25 -13.93
C LEU A 107 17.89 30.13 -13.76
N CYS A 108 17.43 30.23 -12.50
CA CYS A 108 16.64 31.37 -12.07
C CYS A 108 17.54 32.61 -12.14
N HIS A 109 17.49 33.34 -13.25
CA HIS A 109 17.74 34.78 -13.23
C HIS A 109 16.40 35.44 -13.52
N PHE A 110 15.72 35.85 -12.44
CA PHE A 110 14.68 36.86 -12.53
C PHE A 110 15.39 38.19 -12.23
N THR A 111 15.39 39.07 -13.23
CA THR A 111 16.01 40.41 -13.28
C THR A 111 17.54 40.47 -13.23
#